data_AF-A0A4Q0SQL5-F1
#
_entry.id   AF-A0A4Q0SQL5-F1
#
_cell.length_a   1.000
_cell.length_b   1.000
_cell.length_c   1.000
_cell.angle_alpha   90.00
_cell.angle_beta   90.00
_cell.angle_gamma   90.00
#
_symmetry.space_group_name_H-M   'P 1'
#
loop_
_entity.id
_entity.type
_entity.pdbx_description
1 polymer ?
#
loop_
_entity_poly.entity_id
_entity_poly.type
_entity_poly.pdbx_seq_one_letter_code
_entity_poly.pdbx_strand_id
1 'polypeptide(L)' 'MSDDAARYFRQAKVCLDEAEKATSPVDKEAWLKLREEWLAMAGKAQRLRSQQPPERISIVTRV' A
#
# COMPACT_ATOMS: atom_id res chain seq x y z
N MET A 1 -4.92 2.73 -14.33
CA MET A 1 -4.37 1.67 -13.46
C MET A 1 -4.59 2.09 -12.02
N SER A 2 -5.17 1.21 -11.21
CA SER A 2 -5.55 1.52 -9.82
C SER A 2 -4.30 1.79 -8.98
N ASP A 3 -4.33 2.81 -8.11
CA ASP A 3 -3.25 3.08 -7.17
C ASP A 3 -3.31 2.05 -6.03
N ASP A 4 -2.69 0.89 -6.27
CA ASP A 4 -2.65 -0.22 -5.31
C ASP A 4 -2.07 0.23 -3.96
N ALA A 5 -1.08 1.14 -3.96
CA ALA A 5 -0.53 1.70 -2.74
C ALA A 5 -1.61 2.47 -1.96
N ALA A 6 -2.38 3.32 -2.63
CA ALA A 6 -3.50 4.03 -1.99
C ALA A 6 -4.60 3.08 -1.47
N ARG A 7 -4.88 1.96 -2.16
CA ARG A 7 -5.80 0.92 -1.66
C ARG A 7 -5.29 0.31 -0.36
N TYR A 8 -4.01 -0.11 -0.33
CA TYR A 8 -3.40 -0.71 0.85
C TYR A 8 -3.33 0.27 2.02
N PHE A 9 -3.02 1.55 1.78
CA PHE A 9 -3.07 2.58 2.82
C PHE A 9 -4.46 2.74 3.43
N ARG A 10 -5.53 2.67 2.63
CA ARG A 10 -6.91 2.72 3.17
C ARG A 10 -7.21 1.52 4.05
N GLN A 11 -6.80 0.32 3.67
CA GLN A 11 -6.98 -0.89 4.49
C GLN A 11 -6.20 -0.81 5.81
N ALA A 12 -4.96 -0.28 5.78
CA ALA A 12 -4.19 -0.03 6.99
C ALA A 12 -4.89 0.93 7.96
N LYS A 13 -5.56 1.97 7.44
CA LYS A 13 -6.36 2.90 8.26
C LYS A 13 -7.57 2.21 8.90
N VAL A 14 -8.31 1.42 8.13
CA VAL A 14 -9.45 0.64 8.66
C VAL A 14 -8.99 -0.27 9.80
N CYS A 15 -7.85 -0.95 9.65
CA CYS A 15 -7.31 -1.81 10.71
C CYS A 15 -6.94 -1.00 11.97
N LEU A 16 -6.45 0.23 11.81
CA LEU A 16 -6.17 1.10 12.96
C LEU A 16 -7.47 1.51 13.68
N ASP A 17 -8.49 1.90 12.93
CA ASP A 17 -9.79 2.28 13.49
C ASP A 17 -10.44 1.11 14.26
N GLU A 18 -10.31 -0.12 13.75
CA GLU A 18 -10.80 -1.32 14.46
C GLU A 18 -9.94 -1.67 15.68
N ALA A 19 -8.62 -1.46 15.62
CA ALA A 19 -7.74 -1.63 16.78
C ALA A 19 -8.07 -0.64 17.92
N GLU A 20 -8.51 0.56 17.60
CA GLU A 20 -8.94 1.57 18.58
C GLU A 20 -10.28 1.22 19.22
N LYS A 21 -11.18 0.56 18.49
CA LYS A 21 -12.47 0.08 19.00
C LYS A 21 -12.37 -1.24 19.77
N ALA A 22 -11.29 -2.00 19.54
CA ALA A 22 -11.11 -3.31 20.16
C ALA A 22 -10.98 -3.20 21.69
N THR A 23 -11.87 -3.92 22.39
CA THR A 23 -11.86 -4.01 23.86
C THR A 23 -10.91 -5.08 24.37
N SER A 24 -10.63 -6.10 23.55
CA SER A 24 -9.66 -7.15 23.82
C SER A 24 -8.25 -6.71 23.40
N PRO A 25 -7.26 -6.82 24.30
CA PRO A 25 -5.86 -6.57 23.95
C PRO A 25 -5.35 -7.48 22.81
N VAL A 26 -5.85 -8.72 22.75
CA VAL A 26 -5.47 -9.69 21.71
C VAL A 26 -6.00 -9.25 20.34
N ASP A 27 -7.27 -8.83 20.28
CA ASP A 27 -7.87 -8.36 19.03
C ASP A 27 -7.21 -7.06 18.57
N LYS A 28 -6.92 -6.16 19.51
CA LYS A 28 -6.15 -4.93 19.24
C LYS A 28 -4.80 -5.25 18.61
N GLU A 29 -4.05 -6.20 19.17
CA GLU A 29 -2.77 -6.61 18.62
C GLU A 29 -2.91 -7.25 17.23
N ALA A 30 -3.93 -8.08 17.01
CA ALA A 30 -4.21 -8.69 15.72
C ALA A 30 -4.49 -7.63 14.64
N TRP A 31 -5.31 -6.62 14.95
CA TRP A 31 -5.59 -5.50 14.04
C TRP A 31 -4.33 -4.67 13.74
N LEU A 32 -3.48 -4.43 14.74
CA LEU A 32 -2.23 -3.70 14.55
C LEU A 32 -1.23 -4.47 13.68
N LYS A 33 -1.12 -5.79 13.84
CA LYS A 33 -0.31 -6.64 12.95
C LYS A 33 -0.80 -6.58 11.51
N LEU A 34 -2.11 -6.72 11.31
CA LEU A 34 -2.71 -6.64 9.98
C LEU A 34 -2.49 -5.27 9.33
N ARG A 35 -2.56 -4.18 10.11
CA ARG A 35 -2.21 -2.83 9.65
C ARG A 35 -0.77 -2.77 9.13
N GLU A 36 0.19 -3.33 9.85
CA GLU A 36 1.61 -3.31 9.46
C GLU A 36 1.83 -4.06 8.14
N GLU A 37 1.15 -5.19 7.93
CA GLU A 37 1.19 -5.94 6.67
C GLU A 37 0.67 -5.10 5.49
N TRP A 38 -0.44 -4.38 5.68
CA TRP A 38 -0.97 -3.46 4.68
C TRP A 38 0.01 -2.32 4.36
N LEU A 39 0.66 -1.73 5.36
CA LEU A 39 1.67 -0.69 5.15
C LEU A 39 2.89 -1.23 4.39
N ALA A 40 3.32 -2.45 4.69
CA ALA A 40 4.41 -3.10 3.97
C ALA A 40 4.06 -3.32 2.49
N MET A 41 2.83 -3.76 2.20
CA MET A 41 2.33 -3.90 0.82
C MET A 41 2.23 -2.54 0.11
N ALA A 42 1.74 -1.51 0.79
CA ALA A 42 1.68 -0.15 0.25
C ALA A 42 3.08 0.37 -0.14
N GLY A 43 4.06 0.20 0.74
CA GLY A 43 5.45 0.56 0.47
C GLY A 43 6.06 -0.22 -0.70
N LYS A 44 5.74 -1.52 -0.83
CA LYS A 44 6.15 -2.34 -1.99
C LYS A 44 5.53 -1.82 -3.28
N ALA A 45 4.22 -1.58 -3.29
CA ALA A 45 3.50 -1.08 -4.45
C ALA A 45 4.01 0.30 -4.90
N GLN A 46 4.30 1.20 -3.95
CA GLN A 46 4.87 2.50 -4.24
C GLN A 46 6.27 2.39 -4.85
N ARG A 47 7.13 1.53 -4.31
CA ARG A 47 8.47 1.29 -4.86
C ARG A 47 8.41 0.72 -6.27
N LEU A 48 7.52 -0.24 -6.53
CA LEU A 48 7.33 -0.80 -7.86
C LEU A 48 6.88 0.27 -8.86
N ARG A 49 5.96 1.15 -8.46
CA ARG A 49 5.54 2.29 -9.28
C ARG A 49 6.69 3.26 -9.57
N SER A 50 7.52 3.57 -8.57
CA SER A 50 8.69 4.44 -8.75
C SER A 50 9.81 3.78 -9.57
N GLN A 51 9.85 2.45 -9.65
CA GLN A 51 10.79 1.67 -10.46
C GLN A 51 10.29 1.43 -11.88
N GLN A 52 9.03 1.76 -12.21
CA GLN A 52 8.58 1.73 -13.59
C GLN A 52 9.37 2.80 -14.37
N PRO A 53 10.13 2.41 -15.41
CA PRO A 53 10.73 3.37 -16.30
C PRO A 53 9.61 4.24 -16.87
N PRO A 54 9.79 5.57 -17.02
CA PRO A 54 8.86 6.35 -17.82
C PRO A 54 8.77 5.63 -19.18
N GLU A 55 7.54 5.31 -19.61
CA GLU A 55 7.31 4.66 -20.90
C GLU A 55 8.17 5.40 -21.92
N ARG A 56 9.19 4.71 -22.45
CA ARG A 56 10.07 5.31 -23.45
C ARG A 56 9.15 5.75 -24.57
N ILE A 57 9.00 7.05 -24.74
CA ILE A 57 8.56 7.62 -25.99
C ILE A 57 9.60 7.14 -26.99
N SER A 58 9.26 6.08 -27.73
CA SER A 58 10.04 5.61 -28.87
C SER A 58 9.94 6.69 -29.94
N ILE A 59 10.72 7.76 -29.78
CA ILE A 59 11.05 8.64 -30.89
C ILE A 59 12.00 7.81 -31.75
N VAL A 60 11.41 7.12 -32.73
CA VAL A 60 12.15 6.57 -33.86
C VAL A 60 12.69 7.77 -34.63
N THR A 61 13.88 8.23 -34.28
CA THR A 61 14.65 9.13 -35.14
C THR A 61 15.18 8.28 -36.29
N ARG A 62 14.39 8.19 -37.37
CA ARG A 62 14.86 7.75 -38.67
C ARG A 62 15.55 8.96 -39.31
N VAL A 63 16.87 8.92 -39.43
CA VAL A 63 17.63 9.68 -40.44
C VAL A 63 18.11 8.68 -41.47
#